data_AF-A0A2V7KM50-F1
#
_entry.id   AF-A0A2V7KM50-F1
#
_cell.length_a   1.000
_cell.length_b   1.000
_cell.length_c   1.000
_cell.angle_alpha   90.00
_cell.angle_beta   90.00
_cell.angle_gamma   90.00
#
_symmetry.space_group_name_H-M   'P 1'
#
loop_
_entity.id
_entity.type
_entity.pdbx_description
1 polymer ?
#
loop_
_entity_poly.entity_id
_entity_poly.type
_entity_poly.pdbx_seq_one_letter_code
_entity_poly.pdbx_strand_id
1 'polypeptide(L)'
;MTKLSSFFVLFLLAAPVCVAQTTQAQIDRTWLTVDTTAKTATFQLTAGLTQLNGGLNFNGFNDGKLTLTVPTNWTVVLRFANHDANLPHSAEVVDTTKPMPAGPVDPPA
;
A
#
# COMPACT_ATOMS: atom_id res chain seq x y z
N MET A 1 -26.97 -9.21 -66.15
CA MET A 1 -26.15 -9.58 -64.98
C MET A 1 -26.67 -8.79 -63.79
N THR A 2 -27.59 -9.37 -63.03
CA THR A 2 -28.43 -8.66 -62.04
C THR A 2 -28.02 -9.09 -60.63
N LYS A 3 -27.91 -8.09 -59.75
CA LYS A 3 -27.18 -8.04 -58.48
C LYS A 3 -27.64 -9.07 -57.44
N LEU A 4 -26.70 -9.77 -56.80
CA LEU A 4 -26.93 -10.53 -55.57
C LEU A 4 -26.93 -9.57 -54.37
N SER A 5 -28.07 -9.45 -53.69
CA SER A 5 -28.15 -8.91 -52.33
C SER A 5 -27.88 -10.05 -51.35
N SER A 6 -26.96 -9.86 -50.39
CA SER A 6 -26.82 -10.76 -49.25
C SER A 6 -27.01 -9.99 -47.95
N PHE A 7 -27.94 -10.52 -47.16
CA PHE A 7 -28.33 -10.06 -45.82
C PHE A 7 -27.16 -10.18 -44.84
N PHE A 8 -26.91 -9.13 -44.08
CA PHE A 8 -25.96 -9.14 -42.96
C PHE A 8 -26.71 -9.60 -41.71
N VAL A 9 -26.43 -10.81 -41.22
CA VAL A 9 -26.96 -11.29 -39.93
C VAL A 9 -25.98 -10.87 -38.84
N LEU A 10 -26.42 -9.97 -37.95
CA LEU A 10 -25.63 -9.52 -36.80
C LEU A 10 -25.83 -10.50 -35.63
N PHE A 11 -24.80 -11.30 -35.34
CA PHE A 11 -24.76 -12.15 -34.14
C PHE A 11 -24.35 -11.29 -32.93
N LEU A 12 -25.26 -11.02 -32.00
CA LEU A 12 -24.90 -10.42 -30.71
C LEU A 12 -24.26 -11.49 -29.81
N LEU A 13 -22.95 -11.39 -29.60
CA LEU A 13 -22.27 -12.11 -28.52
C LEU A 13 -22.54 -11.41 -27.19
N ALA A 14 -23.33 -12.04 -26.32
CA ALA A 14 -23.40 -11.65 -24.91
C ALA A 14 -22.22 -12.28 -24.16
N ALA A 15 -21.21 -11.48 -23.82
CA ALA A 15 -20.10 -11.94 -22.99
C ALA A 15 -20.50 -11.91 -21.50
N PRO A 16 -20.24 -12.99 -20.73
CA PRO A 16 -20.45 -12.95 -19.28
C PRO A 16 -19.46 -11.98 -18.66
N VAL A 17 -19.97 -10.98 -17.95
CA VAL A 17 -19.14 -10.10 -17.11
C VAL A 17 -18.68 -10.92 -15.91
N CYS A 18 -17.48 -11.49 -16.01
CA CYS A 18 -16.80 -12.08 -14.86
C CYS A 18 -16.39 -10.93 -13.93
N VAL A 19 -17.13 -10.73 -12.84
CA VAL A 19 -16.68 -9.83 -11.77
C VAL A 19 -15.51 -10.51 -11.07
N ALA A 20 -14.29 -10.10 -11.39
CA ALA A 20 -13.11 -10.51 -10.65
C ALA A 20 -13.21 -9.96 -9.22
N GLN A 21 -13.55 -10.82 -8.26
CA GLN A 21 -13.50 -10.47 -6.84
C GLN A 21 -12.02 -10.45 -6.42
N THR A 22 -11.46 -9.26 -6.27
CA THR A 22 -10.15 -9.11 -5.63
C THR A 22 -10.31 -9.39 -4.14
N THR A 23 -9.95 -10.59 -3.71
CA THR A 23 -9.75 -10.87 -2.30
C THR A 23 -8.54 -10.04 -1.86
N GLN A 24 -8.80 -8.94 -1.13
CA GLN A 24 -7.72 -8.20 -0.49
C GLN A 24 -7.01 -9.14 0.48
N ALA A 25 -5.72 -9.39 0.26
CA ALA A 25 -4.92 -10.20 1.15
C ALA A 25 -5.05 -9.64 2.58
N GLN A 26 -5.33 -10.51 3.55
CA GLN A 26 -5.44 -10.10 4.93
C GLN A 26 -4.11 -9.51 5.39
N ILE A 27 -4.13 -8.24 5.83
CA ILE A 27 -2.98 -7.59 6.44
C ILE A 27 -2.68 -8.31 7.77
N ASP A 28 -1.46 -8.82 7.91
CA ASP A 28 -0.91 -9.24 9.19
C ASP A 28 -0.87 -8.01 10.11
N ARG A 29 -1.40 -8.11 11.33
CA ARG A 29 -1.43 -6.99 12.30
C ARG A 29 -0.66 -7.32 13.57
N THR A 30 0.07 -8.43 13.61
CA THR A 30 0.86 -8.84 14.79
C THR A 30 1.95 -7.82 15.14
N TRP A 31 2.36 -7.00 14.18
CA TRP A 31 3.29 -5.87 14.35
C TRP A 31 2.64 -4.57 14.86
N LEU A 32 1.35 -4.57 15.20
CA LEU A 32 0.63 -3.43 15.78
C LEU A 32 0.05 -3.80 17.14
N THR A 33 0.41 -3.03 18.18
CA THR A 33 -0.20 -3.11 19.52
C THR A 33 -0.94 -1.82 19.83
N VAL A 34 -2.13 -1.94 20.40
CA VAL A 34 -3.02 -0.81 20.71
C VAL A 34 -3.37 -0.86 22.20
N ASP A 35 -3.01 0.20 22.93
CA ASP A 35 -3.45 0.44 24.31
C ASP A 35 -4.43 1.61 24.32
N THR A 36 -5.71 1.29 24.51
CA THR A 36 -6.80 2.27 24.52
C THR A 36 -6.87 3.09 25.81
N THR A 37 -6.37 2.55 26.92
CA THR A 37 -6.32 3.25 28.21
C THR A 37 -5.21 4.29 28.19
N ALA A 38 -4.03 3.92 27.72
CA ALA A 38 -2.88 4.82 27.56
C ALA A 38 -2.94 5.67 26.27
N LYS A 39 -3.95 5.48 25.41
CA LYS A 39 -4.09 6.14 24.10
C LYS A 39 -2.79 6.06 23.28
N THR A 40 -2.24 4.86 23.18
CA THR A 40 -0.96 4.61 22.51
C THR A 40 -1.08 3.51 21.45
N ALA A 41 -0.61 3.79 20.24
CA ALA A 41 -0.42 2.81 19.19
C ALA A 41 1.08 2.56 18.99
N THR A 42 1.53 1.32 19.22
CA THR A 42 2.91 0.91 18.98
C THR A 42 2.98 0.10 17.69
N PHE A 43 3.75 0.58 16.72
CA PHE A 43 3.89 -0.03 15.39
C PHE A 43 5.35 -0.45 15.14
N GLN A 44 5.57 -1.74 14.93
CA GLN A 44 6.86 -2.27 14.50
C GLN A 44 7.03 -2.04 12.99
N LEU A 45 7.81 -1.03 12.63
CA LEU A 45 8.09 -0.63 11.26
C LEU A 45 9.40 -1.29 10.80
N THR A 46 9.30 -2.26 9.90
CA THR A 46 10.47 -3.02 9.42
C THR A 46 10.76 -2.69 7.97
N ALA A 47 11.90 -2.06 7.70
CA ALA A 47 12.40 -1.86 6.35
C ALA A 47 12.99 -3.14 5.76
N GLY A 48 12.77 -3.36 4.46
CA GLY A 48 13.40 -4.48 3.74
C GLY A 48 12.95 -5.86 4.21
N LEU A 49 11.71 -6.00 4.69
CA LEU A 49 11.19 -7.27 5.19
C LEU A 49 11.13 -8.34 4.09
N THR A 50 10.85 -7.93 2.85
CA THR A 50 10.83 -8.81 1.67
C THR A 50 11.68 -8.22 0.53
N GLN A 51 11.87 -9.00 -0.54
CA GLN A 51 12.55 -8.53 -1.76
C GLN A 51 11.63 -7.72 -2.69
N LEU A 52 10.39 -7.42 -2.28
CA LEU A 52 9.49 -6.56 -3.05
C LEU A 52 10.16 -5.21 -3.32
N ASN A 53 10.07 -4.73 -4.57
CA ASN A 53 10.67 -3.47 -5.02
C ASN A 53 12.19 -3.40 -4.74
N GLY A 54 12.89 -4.54 -4.87
CA GLY A 54 14.33 -4.62 -4.61
C GLY A 54 14.70 -4.38 -3.14
N GLY A 55 13.79 -4.66 -2.20
CA GLY A 55 13.99 -4.39 -0.77
C GLY A 55 13.47 -3.02 -0.30
N LEU A 56 13.02 -2.16 -1.21
CA LEU A 56 12.47 -0.84 -0.90
C LEU A 56 11.00 -0.93 -0.48
N ASN A 57 10.77 -1.47 0.72
CA ASN A 57 9.45 -1.65 1.33
C ASN A 57 9.50 -1.49 2.85
N PHE A 58 8.35 -1.18 3.44
CA PHE A 58 8.09 -1.28 4.87
C PHE A 58 7.06 -2.37 5.14
N ASN A 59 7.38 -3.31 6.04
CA ASN A 59 6.54 -4.45 6.40
C ASN A 59 6.06 -5.28 5.19
N GLY A 60 6.83 -5.29 4.09
CA GLY A 60 6.46 -5.97 2.85
C GLY A 60 5.53 -5.19 1.92
N PHE A 61 5.22 -3.93 2.23
CA PHE A 61 4.38 -3.04 1.41
C PHE A 61 5.18 -1.87 0.86
N ASN A 62 4.82 -1.42 -0.34
CA ASN A 62 5.42 -0.26 -1.00
C ASN A 62 4.31 0.67 -1.56
N ASP A 63 4.67 1.86 -2.02
CA ASP A 63 3.78 2.80 -2.74
C ASP A 63 2.45 3.13 -2.02
N GLY A 64 2.47 3.24 -0.69
CA GLY A 64 1.27 3.57 0.09
C GLY A 64 0.22 2.46 0.18
N LYS A 65 0.57 1.22 -0.17
CA LYS A 65 -0.33 0.05 -0.07
C LYS A 65 -0.61 -0.41 1.36
N LEU A 66 0.06 0.20 2.34
CA LEU A 66 -0.26 0.08 3.77
C LEU A 66 -0.45 1.46 4.38
N THR A 67 -1.54 1.63 5.11
CA THR A 67 -1.86 2.86 5.85
C THR A 67 -2.14 2.51 7.30
N LEU A 68 -1.49 3.22 8.23
CA LEU A 68 -1.81 3.18 9.66
C LEU A 68 -2.68 4.39 10.00
N THR A 69 -3.94 4.14 10.38
CA THR A 69 -4.86 5.18 10.88
C THR A 69 -4.91 5.10 12.40
N VAL A 70 -4.66 6.23 13.06
CA VAL A 70 -4.68 6.34 14.53
C VAL A 70 -5.67 7.43 14.94
N PRO A 71 -6.43 7.28 16.05
CA PRO A 71 -7.26 8.36 16.54
C PRO A 71 -6.44 9.60 16.88
N THR A 72 -7.07 10.78 16.78
CA THR A 72 -6.43 12.04 17.13
C THR A 72 -6.06 12.08 18.61
N ASN A 73 -5.00 12.81 18.95
CA ASN A 73 -4.47 12.97 20.31
C ASN A 73 -3.97 11.67 20.96
N TRP A 74 -3.55 10.69 20.15
CA TRP A 74 -2.88 9.48 20.61
C TRP A 74 -1.37 9.57 20.41
N THR A 75 -0.63 8.88 21.26
CA THR A 75 0.81 8.67 21.07
C THR A 75 1.03 7.57 20.04
N VAL A 76 1.87 7.83 19.04
CA VAL A 76 2.33 6.82 18.09
C VAL A 76 3.79 6.49 18.39
N VAL A 77 4.08 5.23 18.68
CA VAL A 77 5.44 4.73 18.88
C VAL A 77 5.84 3.91 17.66
N LEU A 78 6.72 4.48 16.82
CA LEU A 78 7.32 3.75 15.70
C LEU A 78 8.58 3.03 16.19
N ARG A 79 8.52 1.69 16.26
CA ARG A 79 9.70 0.86 16.51
C ARG A 79 10.32 0.50 15.17
N PHE A 80 11.26 1.31 14.73
CA PHE A 80 11.95 1.10 13.46
C PHE A 80 13.00 -0.02 13.59
N ALA A 81 13.02 -0.93 12.61
CA ALA A 81 14.09 -1.90 12.42
C ALA A 81 14.43 -1.98 10.92
N ASN A 82 15.73 -2.04 10.61
CA ASN A 82 16.18 -2.35 9.26
C ASN A 82 16.53 -3.84 9.18
N HIS A 83 15.85 -4.58 8.32
CA HIS A 83 16.10 -6.01 8.06
C HIS A 83 16.84 -6.25 6.73
N ASP A 84 17.13 -5.19 5.98
CA ASP A 84 17.96 -5.27 4.79
C ASP A 84 19.43 -5.34 5.19
N ALA A 85 20.12 -6.39 4.73
CA ALA A 85 21.54 -6.58 5.01
C ALA A 85 22.45 -5.69 4.16
N ASN A 86 21.94 -5.14 3.06
CA ASN A 86 22.74 -4.46 2.03
C ASN A 86 22.47 -2.95 1.99
N LEU A 87 21.23 -2.53 2.29
CA LEU A 87 20.83 -1.13 2.20
C LEU A 87 20.57 -0.53 3.60
N PRO A 88 21.21 0.60 3.95
CA PRO A 88 20.94 1.31 5.19
C PRO A 88 19.68 2.17 5.06
N HIS A 89 18.51 1.58 5.31
CA HIS A 89 17.24 2.31 5.29
C HIS A 89 17.09 3.24 6.49
N SER A 90 16.39 4.37 6.28
CA SER A 90 15.87 5.25 7.33
C SER A 90 14.34 5.29 7.26
N ALA A 91 13.71 5.93 8.24
CA ALA A 91 12.29 6.24 8.24
C ALA A 91 12.06 7.65 8.74
N GLU A 92 11.14 8.36 8.09
CA GLU A 92 10.78 9.74 8.41
C GLU A 92 9.26 9.90 8.35
N VAL A 93 8.72 10.69 9.26
CA VAL A 93 7.30 11.08 9.26
C VAL A 93 7.24 12.49 8.70
N VAL A 94 6.55 12.65 7.58
CA VAL A 94 6.41 13.92 6.87
C VAL A 94 4.93 14.22 6.59
N ASP A 95 4.63 15.48 6.30
CA ASP A 95 3.31 15.86 5.81
C ASP A 95 2.99 15.17 4.49
N THR A 96 1.71 14.83 4.29
CA THR A 96 1.23 14.20 3.06
C THR A 96 1.08 15.24 1.94
N THR A 97 2.19 15.79 1.46
CA THR A 97 2.24 16.70 0.31
C THR A 97 2.52 15.93 -0.99
N LYS A 98 2.01 16.44 -2.12
CA LYS A 98 2.35 15.91 -3.45
C LYS A 98 3.10 16.95 -4.29
N PRO A 99 4.20 16.56 -4.98
CA PRO A 99 4.84 15.24 -4.95
C PRO A 99 5.46 14.94 -3.57
N MET A 100 5.68 13.66 -3.28
CA MET A 100 6.43 13.28 -2.08
C MET A 100 7.85 13.88 -2.19
N PRO A 101 8.43 14.38 -1.08
CA PRO A 101 9.80 14.87 -1.10
C PRO A 101 10.77 13.84 -1.70
N ALA A 102 11.72 14.30 -2.50
CA ALA A 102 12.72 13.43 -3.13
C ALA A 102 13.79 12.93 -2.13
N GLY A 103 13.79 13.47 -0.91
CA GLY A 103 14.71 13.14 0.16
C GLY A 103 14.21 13.69 1.50
N PRO A 104 15.06 13.64 2.53
CA PRO A 104 14.71 14.12 3.87
C PRO A 104 14.28 15.59 3.86
N VAL A 105 13.36 15.96 4.75
CA VAL A 105 12.96 17.35 4.95
C VAL A 105 13.48 17.86 6.29
N ASP A 106 13.57 19.18 6.43
CA ASP A 106 13.91 19.77 7.72
C ASP A 106 12.79 19.47 8.73
N PRO A 107 13.12 19.17 10.00
CA PRO A 107 12.12 18.98 11.04
C PRO A 107 11.20 20.20 11.17
N PRO A 108 9.92 20.01 11.52
CA PRO A 108 9.05 21.13 11.87
C PRO A 108 9.68 21.97 12.99
N ALA A 109 9.53 23.30 12.88
CA ALA A 109 10.03 24.26 13.86
C ALA A 109 9.31 24.16 15.22
#